data_AF-A0A1I8FM71-F1
#
_entry.id   AF-A0A1I8FM71-F1
#
_cell.length_a   1.000
_cell.length_b   1.000
_cell.length_c   1.000
_cell.angle_alpha   90.00
_cell.angle_beta   90.00
_cell.angle_gamma   90.00
#
_symmetry.space_group_name_H-M   'P 1'
#
loop_
_entity.id
_entity.type
_entity.pdbx_description
1 polymer ?
#
loop_
_entity_poly.entity_id
_entity_poly.type
_entity_poly.pdbx_seq_one_letter_code
_entity_poly.pdbx_strand_id
1 'polypeptide(L)'
;VWDRVDQQPSWNPNLILSEVVARLSPDGDYSAQRHGRHAGGLIKARDFVTLCVRDRRSGVQFTGGAAIETALVPPETKRFVRARISLAASPACRDVILLHSGGWIPTGIIDSAMANVIAQLGQSIQQLARKFWLKRSAQFQLRMTTNLPASRCNSFVT
;
A
#
# COMPACT_ATOMS: atom_id res chain seq x y z
N VAL A 1 -0.99 -3.39 -6.19
CA VAL A 1 -0.55 -3.29 -4.77
C VAL A 1 -1.64 -2.66 -3.92
N TRP A 2 -2.17 -1.53 -4.36
CA TRP A 2 -3.23 -0.78 -3.66
C TRP A 2 -4.60 -1.49 -3.55
N ASP A 3 -4.87 -2.50 -4.38
CA ASP A 3 -6.14 -3.26 -4.34
C ASP A 3 -6.20 -4.32 -3.23
N ARG A 4 -5.05 -4.67 -2.64
CA ARG A 4 -4.94 -5.65 -1.56
C ARG A 4 -4.64 -4.94 -0.25
N VAL A 5 -5.60 -4.12 0.16
CA VAL A 5 -5.51 -3.25 1.35
C VAL A 5 -5.22 -4.05 2.61
N ASP A 6 -5.82 -5.22 2.74
CA ASP A 6 -5.63 -6.21 3.81
C ASP A 6 -4.20 -6.75 3.91
N GLN A 7 -3.49 -6.83 2.78
CA GLN A 7 -2.13 -7.38 2.73
C GLN A 7 -1.05 -6.32 3.00
N GLN A 8 -1.41 -5.04 3.10
CA GLN A 8 -0.44 -3.96 3.27
C GLN A 8 0.48 -4.11 4.49
N PRO A 9 -0.01 -4.53 5.68
CA PRO A 9 0.85 -4.67 6.86
C PRO A 9 1.98 -5.71 6.69
N SER A 10 1.83 -6.66 5.75
CA SER A 10 2.88 -7.67 5.49
C SER A 10 4.14 -7.11 4.81
N TRP A 11 4.06 -5.91 4.22
CA TRP A 11 5.17 -5.29 3.50
C TRP A 11 5.39 -3.81 3.83
N ASN A 12 4.40 -3.13 4.43
CA ASN A 12 4.51 -1.76 4.90
C ASN A 12 4.67 -1.72 6.43
N PRO A 13 5.88 -1.47 6.95
CA PRO A 13 6.14 -1.47 8.40
C PRO A 13 5.45 -0.33 9.15
N ASN A 14 4.96 0.69 8.44
CA ASN A 14 4.25 1.81 9.05
C ASN A 14 2.79 1.48 9.40
N LEU A 15 2.25 0.36 8.89
CA LEU A 15 0.89 -0.10 9.14
C LEU A 15 0.88 -1.23 10.16
N ILE A 16 0.12 -1.06 11.24
CA ILE A 16 -0.21 -2.12 12.19
C ILE A 16 -1.35 -2.97 11.64
N LEU A 17 -2.38 -2.31 11.10
CA LEU A 17 -3.59 -2.92 10.58
C LEU A 17 -4.04 -2.16 9.35
N SER A 18 -4.60 -2.87 8.39
CA SER A 18 -5.24 -2.31 7.21
C SER A 18 -6.33 -3.28 6.78
N GLU A 19 -7.56 -2.80 6.62
CA GLU A 19 -8.70 -3.65 6.29
C GLU A 19 -9.73 -2.90 5.43
N VAL A 20 -10.47 -3.64 4.61
CA VAL A 20 -11.63 -3.12 3.88
C VAL A 20 -12.84 -3.27 4.80
N VAL A 21 -13.42 -2.13 5.20
CA VAL A 21 -14.58 -2.05 6.09
C VAL A 21 -15.86 -2.34 5.31
N ALA A 22 -16.00 -1.73 4.13
CA ALA A 22 -17.14 -1.93 3.26
C ALA A 22 -16.74 -1.67 1.81
N ARG A 23 -17.28 -2.46 0.89
CA ARG A 23 -17.11 -2.22 -0.55
C ARG A 23 -18.36 -1.52 -1.07
N LEU A 24 -18.17 -0.37 -1.72
CA LEU A 24 -19.27 0.43 -2.29
C LEU A 24 -19.52 0.08 -3.76
N SER A 25 -18.44 -0.22 -4.48
CA SER A 25 -18.45 -0.56 -5.89
C SER A 25 -17.20 -1.39 -6.23
N PRO A 26 -17.06 -1.89 -7.47
CA PRO A 26 -15.83 -2.56 -7.89
C PRO A 26 -14.58 -1.68 -7.74
N ASP A 27 -14.75 -0.37 -7.89
CA ASP A 27 -13.66 0.60 -7.88
C ASP A 27 -13.59 1.42 -6.58
N GLY A 28 -14.58 1.28 -5.69
CA GLY A 28 -14.73 2.10 -4.49
C GLY A 28 -14.91 1.29 -3.20
N ASP A 29 -14.13 1.63 -2.17
CA ASP A 29 -14.23 1.00 -0.86
C ASP A 29 -13.99 1.97 0.30
N TYR A 30 -14.53 1.63 1.46
CA TYR A 30 -14.11 2.16 2.75
C TYR A 30 -13.03 1.26 3.32
N SER A 31 -11.91 1.86 3.69
CA SER A 31 -10.82 1.16 4.36
C SER A 31 -10.47 1.83 5.68
N ALA A 32 -10.10 0.98 6.65
CA ALA A 32 -9.58 1.41 7.94
C ALA A 32 -8.11 1.01 8.05
N GLN A 33 -7.28 1.95 8.47
CA GLN A 33 -5.85 1.75 8.63
C GLN A 33 -5.40 2.24 9.99
N ARG A 34 -4.52 1.50 10.64
CA ARG A 34 -3.93 1.87 11.93
C ARG A 34 -2.43 1.92 11.79
N HIS A 35 -1.85 3.02 12.23
CA HIS A 35 -0.43 3.30 12.20
C HIS A 35 0.12 3.29 13.62
N GLY A 36 1.38 2.84 13.72
CA GLY A 36 2.11 2.85 14.97
C GLY A 36 2.47 4.25 15.45
N ARG A 37 3.19 4.29 16.56
CA ARG A 37 3.79 5.53 17.05
C ARG A 37 4.98 5.88 16.16
N HIS A 38 5.19 7.18 15.94
CA HIS A 38 6.31 7.69 15.15
C HIS A 38 7.14 8.70 15.97
N ALA A 39 8.31 9.07 15.45
CA ALA A 39 9.24 10.02 16.07
C ALA A 39 9.58 9.67 17.54
N GLY A 40 9.99 8.42 17.80
CA GLY A 40 10.35 7.98 19.15
C GLY A 40 9.17 7.96 20.16
N GLY A 41 7.92 8.01 19.67
CA GLY A 41 6.73 8.03 20.52
C GLY A 41 6.12 9.41 20.71
N LEU A 42 6.75 10.47 20.19
CA LEU A 42 6.20 11.84 20.21
C LEU A 42 4.89 11.95 19.42
N ILE A 43 4.81 11.25 18.29
CA ILE A 43 3.57 11.14 17.52
C ILE A 43 2.84 9.87 17.96
N LYS A 44 1.73 10.05 18.68
CA LYS A 44 0.85 8.95 19.10
C LYS A 44 0.32 8.20 17.88
N ALA A 45 0.03 6.92 18.08
CA ALA A 45 -0.60 6.06 17.07
C ALA A 45 -1.84 6.73 16.45
N ARG A 46 -2.03 6.56 15.15
CA ARG A 46 -3.09 7.18 14.36
C ARG A 46 -3.94 6.11 13.70
N ASP A 47 -5.26 6.29 13.70
CA ASP A 47 -6.16 5.53 12.84
C ASP A 47 -6.74 6.45 11.76
N PHE A 48 -6.98 5.86 10.60
CA PHE A 48 -7.56 6.52 9.43
C PHE A 48 -8.73 5.69 8.95
N VAL A 49 -9.80 6.37 8.55
CA VAL A 49 -10.88 5.77 7.79
C VAL A 49 -11.02 6.56 6.51
N THR A 50 -10.85 5.88 5.38
CA THR A 50 -10.77 6.53 4.07
C THR A 50 -11.76 5.93 3.10
N LEU A 51 -12.41 6.78 2.32
CA LEU A 51 -13.01 6.39 1.05
C LEU A 51 -11.90 6.33 0.01
N CYS A 52 -11.68 5.16 -0.56
CA CYS A 52 -10.77 4.93 -1.66
C CYS A 52 -11.58 4.78 -2.95
N VAL A 53 -11.20 5.50 -4.00
CA VAL A 53 -11.79 5.40 -5.34
C VAL A 53 -10.68 5.16 -6.34
N ARG A 54 -10.89 4.18 -7.20
CA ARG A 54 -10.00 3.85 -8.30
C ARG A 54 -10.66 4.31 -9.60
N ASP A 55 -9.84 4.76 -10.52
CA ASP A 55 -10.30 5.14 -11.86
C ASP A 55 -9.26 4.68 -12.89
N ARG A 56 -9.70 4.39 -14.11
CA ARG A 56 -8.82 4.00 -15.20
C ARG A 56 -9.06 4.90 -16.41
N ARG A 57 -8.07 5.72 -16.75
CA ARG A 57 -8.12 6.62 -17.92
C ARG A 57 -6.97 6.32 -18.87
N SER A 58 -7.28 6.12 -20.14
CA SER A 58 -6.27 5.85 -21.19
C SER A 58 -5.33 4.68 -20.85
N GLY A 59 -5.87 3.61 -20.27
CA GLY A 59 -5.11 2.42 -19.87
C GLY A 59 -4.34 2.57 -18.55
N VAL A 60 -4.45 3.72 -17.89
CA VAL A 60 -3.70 4.08 -16.69
C VAL A 60 -4.59 4.09 -15.45
N GLN A 61 -4.16 3.41 -14.39
CA GLN A 61 -4.88 3.37 -13.12
C GLN A 61 -4.49 4.56 -12.23
N PHE A 62 -5.52 5.20 -11.67
CA PHE A 62 -5.43 6.26 -10.67
C PHE A 62 -6.10 5.77 -9.39
N THR A 63 -5.55 6.16 -8.24
CA THR A 63 -6.17 5.87 -6.94
C THR A 63 -6.25 7.18 -6.17
N GLY A 64 -7.47 7.56 -5.80
CA GLY A 64 -7.76 8.69 -4.94
C GLY A 64 -8.29 8.20 -3.60
N GLY A 65 -7.97 8.91 -2.53
CA GLY A 65 -8.50 8.63 -1.21
C GLY A 65 -8.78 9.91 -0.45
N ALA A 66 -9.85 9.91 0.35
CA ALA A 66 -10.16 11.00 1.26
C ALA A 66 -10.62 10.43 2.61
N ALA A 67 -10.26 11.13 3.69
CA ALA A 67 -10.76 10.80 5.01
C ALA A 67 -12.26 11.03 5.09
N ILE A 68 -12.95 10.08 5.74
CA ILE A 68 -14.39 10.14 5.94
C ILE A 68 -14.72 9.91 7.40
N GLU A 69 -15.90 10.40 7.78
CA GLU A 69 -16.54 10.05 9.04
C GLU A 69 -17.63 9.02 8.75
N THR A 70 -17.64 7.93 9.51
CA THR A 70 -18.60 6.84 9.33
C THR A 70 -18.85 6.13 10.66
N ALA A 71 -20.08 5.69 10.87
CA ALA A 71 -20.47 4.91 12.05
C ALA A 71 -19.94 3.47 12.01
N LEU A 72 -19.52 2.97 10.84
CA LEU A 72 -19.00 1.61 10.68
C LEU A 72 -17.70 1.38 11.45
N VAL A 73 -16.89 2.42 11.63
CA VAL A 73 -15.63 2.38 12.38
C VAL A 73 -15.57 3.58 13.33
N PRO A 74 -16.17 3.45 14.53
CA PRO A 74 -16.14 4.51 15.52
C PRO A 74 -14.70 4.83 15.95
N PRO A 75 -14.37 6.09 16.29
CA PRO A 75 -13.04 6.47 16.76
C PRO A 75 -12.62 5.70 18.02
N GLU A 76 -11.44 5.05 17.99
CA GLU A 76 -10.88 4.38 19.16
C GLU A 76 -10.03 5.35 20.00
N THR A 77 -10.68 6.15 20.83
CA THR A 77 -10.05 7.30 21.54
C THR A 77 -8.97 6.92 22.56
N LYS A 78 -8.92 5.67 23.02
CA LYS A 78 -7.95 5.24 24.04
C LYS A 78 -6.56 4.95 23.47
N ARG A 79 -6.49 4.38 22.26
CA ARG A 79 -5.24 3.86 21.69
C ARG A 79 -4.78 4.64 20.47
N PHE A 80 -5.72 5.19 19.71
CA PHE A 80 -5.46 5.88 18.46
C PHE A 80 -6.06 7.28 18.48
N VAL A 81 -5.43 8.19 17.76
CA VAL A 81 -6.04 9.48 17.43
C VAL A 81 -6.50 9.40 15.98
N ARG A 82 -7.77 9.68 15.72
CA ARG A 82 -8.34 9.73 14.37
C ARG A 82 -7.70 10.89 13.61
N ALA A 83 -6.96 10.58 12.56
CA ALA A 83 -6.36 11.56 11.67
C ALA A 83 -7.08 11.57 10.31
N ARG A 84 -6.92 12.68 9.57
CA ARG A 84 -7.52 12.85 8.24
C ARG A 84 -6.41 12.86 7.20
N ILE A 85 -6.49 11.97 6.22
CA ILE A 85 -5.55 11.83 5.13
C ILE A 85 -6.28 11.91 3.80
N SER A 86 -5.66 12.56 2.81
CA SER A 86 -6.05 12.45 1.41
C SER A 86 -4.87 11.94 0.60
N LEU A 87 -5.16 11.03 -0.33
CA LEU A 87 -4.17 10.37 -1.18
C LEU A 87 -4.53 10.62 -2.64
N ALA A 88 -3.55 10.93 -3.46
CA ALA A 88 -3.66 10.83 -4.90
C ALA A 88 -2.43 10.12 -5.45
N ALA A 89 -2.62 8.95 -6.07
CA ALA A 89 -1.57 8.21 -6.75
C ALA A 89 -1.75 8.33 -8.27
N SER A 90 -0.66 8.63 -8.95
CA SER A 90 -0.62 8.74 -10.41
C SER A 90 0.41 7.79 -11.02
N PRO A 91 0.22 7.33 -12.26
CA PRO A 91 1.14 6.44 -12.98
C PRO A 91 2.58 6.93 -13.12
N ALA A 92 2.80 8.25 -13.05
CA ALA A 92 4.12 8.83 -13.10
C ALA A 92 4.88 8.63 -11.77
N CYS A 93 4.38 7.77 -10.88
CA CYS A 93 4.85 7.56 -9.51
C CYS A 93 4.89 8.87 -8.71
N ARG A 94 4.00 9.82 -9.05
CA ARG A 94 3.78 11.02 -8.25
C ARG A 94 2.64 10.71 -7.30
N ASP A 95 3.02 10.23 -6.13
CA ASP A 95 2.11 10.04 -5.01
C ASP A 95 2.07 11.32 -4.20
N VAL A 96 0.88 11.90 -4.06
CA VAL A 96 0.63 13.07 -3.23
C VAL A 96 -0.12 12.60 -1.99
N ILE A 97 0.47 12.85 -0.83
CA ILE A 97 -0.11 12.55 0.47
C ILE A 97 -0.32 13.87 1.20
N LEU A 98 -1.57 14.18 1.52
CA LEU A 98 -1.93 15.31 2.37
C LEU A 98 -2.41 14.76 3.70
N LEU A 99 -1.68 15.07 4.78
CA LEU A 99 -2.00 14.63 6.13
C LEU A 99 -2.37 15.83 7.01
N HIS A 100 -3.52 15.73 7.67
CA HIS A 100 -3.86 16.58 8.80
C HIS A 100 -3.83 15.73 10.08
N SER A 101 -2.74 15.87 10.85
CA SER A 101 -2.44 15.00 11.99
C SER A 101 -3.25 15.31 13.26
N GLY A 102 -3.86 16.50 13.32
CA GLY A 102 -4.52 17.05 14.52
C GLY A 102 -3.56 17.26 15.70
N GLY A 103 -3.92 18.16 16.63
CA GLY A 103 -3.21 18.40 17.88
C GLY A 103 -2.07 19.44 17.81
N TRP A 104 -1.34 19.57 18.92
CA TRP A 104 -0.32 20.60 19.16
C TRP A 104 1.11 20.07 18.97
N ILE A 105 1.38 19.43 17.84
CA ILE A 105 2.73 18.93 17.51
C ILE A 105 3.44 19.97 16.64
N PRO A 106 4.67 20.40 16.95
CA PRO A 106 5.43 21.31 16.11
C PRO A 106 5.56 20.82 14.68
N THR A 107 5.36 21.71 13.70
CA THR A 107 5.37 21.38 12.26
C THR A 107 6.66 20.67 11.85
N GLY A 108 7.83 21.11 12.31
CA GLY A 108 9.10 20.46 11.98
C GLY A 108 9.22 19.00 12.43
N ILE A 109 8.52 18.61 13.51
CA ILE A 109 8.47 17.21 13.97
C ILE A 109 7.54 16.40 13.05
N ILE A 110 6.39 16.97 12.67
CA ILE A 110 5.46 16.33 11.73
C ILE A 110 6.13 16.12 10.38
N ASP A 111 6.79 17.14 9.84
CA ASP A 111 7.43 17.10 8.52
C ASP A 111 8.55 16.07 8.48
N SER A 112 9.42 16.06 9.52
CA SER A 112 10.50 15.06 9.64
C SER A 112 9.96 13.64 9.74
N ALA A 113 8.92 13.43 10.55
CA ALA A 113 8.29 12.12 10.66
C ALA A 113 7.64 11.68 9.35
N MET A 114 6.94 12.58 8.65
CA MET A 114 6.30 12.30 7.37
C MET A 114 7.31 11.98 6.29
N ALA A 115 8.42 12.74 6.20
CA ALA A 115 9.50 12.45 5.27
C ALA A 115 10.07 11.04 5.49
N ASN A 116 10.28 10.64 6.75
CA ASN A 116 10.73 9.29 7.09
C ASN A 116 9.70 8.21 6.70
N VAL A 117 8.41 8.42 7.01
CA VAL A 117 7.33 7.49 6.63
C VAL A 117 7.26 7.31 5.11
N ILE A 118 7.35 8.41 4.33
CA ILE A 118 7.34 8.38 2.87
C ILE A 118 8.58 7.64 2.33
N ALA A 119 9.77 7.92 2.87
CA ALA A 119 11.00 7.24 2.47
C ALA A 119 10.91 5.72 2.72
N GLN A 120 10.44 5.32 3.90
CA GLN A 120 10.24 3.91 4.25
C GLN A 120 9.19 3.24 3.35
N LEU A 121 8.08 3.91 3.08
CA LEU A 121 7.06 3.41 2.15
C LEU A 121 7.66 3.18 0.76
N GLY A 122 8.44 4.15 0.25
CA GLY A 122 9.13 4.02 -1.03
C GLY A 122 10.07 2.81 -1.07
N GLN A 123 10.86 2.60 -0.03
CA GLN A 123 11.74 1.42 0.10
C GLN A 123 10.93 0.11 0.14
N SER A 124 9.85 0.06 0.92
CA SER A 124 8.95 -1.09 1.00
C SER A 124 8.33 -1.44 -0.36
N ILE A 125 7.85 -0.45 -1.11
CA ILE A 125 7.30 -0.64 -2.46
C ILE A 125 8.37 -1.16 -3.41
N GLN A 126 9.59 -0.61 -3.38
CA GLN A 126 10.70 -1.08 -4.22
C GLN A 126 11.08 -2.54 -3.90
N GLN A 127 11.15 -2.91 -2.62
CA GLN A 127 11.43 -4.29 -2.21
C GLN A 127 10.32 -5.24 -2.66
N LEU A 128 9.06 -4.83 -2.51
CA LEU A 128 7.91 -5.60 -2.97
C LEU A 128 7.93 -5.80 -4.49
N ALA A 129 8.21 -4.75 -5.25
CA ALA A 129 8.34 -4.79 -6.71
C ALA A 129 9.46 -5.76 -7.14
N ARG A 130 10.62 -5.72 -6.49
CA ARG A 130 11.73 -6.67 -6.73
C ARG A 130 11.30 -8.11 -6.48
N LYS A 131 10.60 -8.39 -5.38
CA LYS A 131 10.08 -9.75 -5.07
C LYS A 131 9.13 -10.25 -6.17
N PHE A 132 8.22 -9.40 -6.65
CA PHE A 132 7.31 -9.76 -7.74
C PHE A 132 8.04 -9.99 -9.06
N TRP A 133 9.02 -9.14 -9.38
CA TRP A 133 9.84 -9.28 -10.58
C TRP A 133 10.57 -10.62 -10.60
N LEU A 134 11.29 -10.95 -9.51
CA LEU A 134 12.02 -12.21 -9.39
C LEU A 134 11.10 -13.43 -9.52
N LYS A 135 9.93 -13.41 -8.85
CA LYS A 135 8.94 -14.50 -8.94
C LYS A 135 8.44 -14.70 -10.37
N ARG A 136 8.19 -13.61 -11.10
CA ARG A 136 7.72 -13.66 -12.50
C ARG A 136 8.80 -14.18 -13.44
N SER A 137 10.04 -13.74 -13.26
CA SER A 137 11.19 -14.22 -14.05
C SER A 137 11.43 -15.73 -13.85
N ALA A 138 11.34 -16.22 -12.61
CA ALA A 138 11.47 -17.65 -12.33
C ALA A 138 10.35 -18.48 -12.97
N GLN A 139 9.10 -18.02 -12.91
CA GLN A 139 7.97 -18.67 -13.58
C GLN A 139 8.13 -18.71 -15.11
N PHE A 140 8.68 -17.64 -15.68
CA PHE A 140 8.96 -17.57 -17.10
C PHE A 140 10.06 -18.56 -17.52
N GLN A 141 11.15 -18.66 -16.75
CA GLN A 141 12.20 -19.65 -16.97
C GLN A 141 11.69 -21.09 -16.87
N LEU A 142 10.88 -21.42 -15.86
CA LEU A 142 10.28 -22.74 -15.71
C LEU A 142 9.41 -23.12 -16.91
N ARG A 143 8.61 -22.19 -17.44
CA ARG A 143 7.78 -22.45 -18.64
C ARG A 143 8.62 -22.67 -19.90
N MET A 144 9.79 -22.04 -20.01
CA MET A 144 10.69 -22.26 -21.14
C MET A 144 11.37 -23.63 -21.05
N THR A 145 11.72 -24.10 -19.85
CA THR A 145 12.37 -25.40 -19.69
C THR A 145 11.40 -26.58 -19.82
N THR A 146 10.14 -26.44 -19.39
CA THR A 146 9.14 -27.53 -19.48
C THR A 146 8.51 -27.69 -20.86
N ASN A 147 8.58 -26.68 -21.72
CA ASN A 147 8.01 -26.71 -23.08
C ASN A 147 9.05 -27.02 -24.17
N LEU A 148 10.29 -27.36 -23.80
CA LEU A 148 11.22 -27.97 -24.76
C LEU A 148 10.70 -29.37 -25.10
N PRO A 149 10.27 -29.64 -26.35
CA PRO A 149 9.85 -30.97 -26.73
C PRO A 149 11.01 -31.94 -26.48
N ALA A 150 10.73 -33.08 -25.83
CA ALA A 150 11.64 -34.21 -25.66
C ALA A 150 11.91 -34.93 -27.00
N SER A 151 12.06 -34.17 -28.09
CA SER A 151 12.30 -34.70 -29.41
C SER A 151 13.80 -34.87 -29.65
N ARG A 152 14.21 -36.14 -29.64
CA ARG A 152 15.32 -36.73 -30.43
C ARG A 152 16.75 -36.56 -29.89
N CYS A 153 17.04 -37.25 -28.79
CA CYS A 153 18.34 -37.91 -28.62
C CYS A 153 18.12 -39.42 -28.74
N ASN A 154 17.90 -39.91 -29.96
CA ASN A 154 17.95 -41.33 -30.29
C ASN A 154 18.42 -41.45 -31.73
N SER A 155 19.75 -41.53 -31.91
CA SER A 155 20.42 -42.22 -33.03
C SER A 155 21.86 -41.71 -33.15
N PHE A 156 22.83 -42.53 -32.75
CA PHE A 156 24.04 -42.90 -33.50
C PHE A 156 25.02 -43.59 -32.54
N VAL A 157 24.82 -44.89 -32.36
CA VAL A 157 25.90 -45.83 -32.03
C VAL A 157 25.77 -46.92 -33.09
N THR A 158 26.61 -46.82 -34.11
CA THR A 158 26.98 -47.90 -35.02
C THR A 158 28.33 -48.44 -34.59
#